data_AF-A0A1Y1JKE4-F1
#
_entry.id   AF-A0A1Y1JKE4-F1
#
_cell.length_a   1.000
_cell.length_b   1.000
_cell.length_c   1.000
_cell.angle_alpha   90.00
_cell.angle_beta   90.00
_cell.angle_gamma   90.00
#
_symmetry.space_group_name_H-M   'P 1'
#
loop_
_entity.id
_entity.type
_entity.pdbx_description
1 polymer ?
#
loop_
_entity_poly.entity_id
_entity_poly.type
_entity_poly.pdbx_seq_one_letter_code
_entity_poly.pdbx_strand_id
1 'polypeptide(L)'
;MLKRHFANILLFISLSNIITHVKIINGEVKYGRPEEMNKDVSGFFGFKCNFSSKGVHSLEPDLAEKRSLVCSINSYFIYDKIKLTIPKKVSGSKFKLLPEKCFETVYTNYEKKTEVNIDNLGLVEYEVKEDDTNADFTEKIITISPFNTKNVEFFCICDNTEKVVSNIEGRVALVQINVLKYPYNITSINLTKETYPYIPNMINKTSFTLNKFSMVLNEGELVVLACEKIDDKCFKKPKDSSSLYKSNKIVYHKNFAIFKAPSYVKSEDVTAECSCNVDDTIYTLTLSPVYNKKVVHGCNFSSDVTTYDFTNHIDIDALDDNAQITCNVELTDTAYNHLIGLSCPGEISPECFFQVYEQESPDLVPSKIVYLDAQLNIGNVEYFEDINAGNTVKIFALVGSIPKTTSFSCICRKEKKVAYASFKIASGYYGYLAKIFIFLVVIVLLYI
;
A
#
# COMPACT_ATOMS: atom_id res chain seq x y z
N MET A 1 -44.49 -31.65 -45.49
CA MET A 1 -43.16 -31.02 -45.59
C MET A 1 -43.11 -29.60 -45.02
N LEU A 2 -44.03 -28.70 -45.39
CA LEU A 2 -44.02 -27.29 -44.96
C LEU A 2 -43.99 -27.07 -43.42
N LYS A 3 -44.80 -27.81 -42.66
CA LYS A 3 -44.83 -27.73 -41.17
C LYS A 3 -43.49 -28.05 -40.49
N ARG A 4 -42.69 -28.96 -41.07
CA ARG A 4 -41.40 -29.39 -40.52
C ARG A 4 -40.31 -28.34 -40.77
N HIS A 5 -40.38 -27.64 -41.91
CA HIS A 5 -39.50 -26.51 -42.18
C HIS A 5 -39.83 -25.30 -41.29
N PHE A 6 -41.11 -24.99 -41.07
CA PHE A 6 -41.52 -23.93 -40.14
C PHE A 6 -41.08 -24.22 -38.70
N ALA A 7 -41.20 -25.47 -38.23
CA ALA A 7 -40.72 -25.86 -36.91
C ALA A 7 -39.20 -25.70 -36.77
N ASN A 8 -38.42 -26.09 -37.78
CA ASN A 8 -36.96 -25.92 -37.77
C ASN A 8 -36.53 -24.45 -37.81
N ILE A 9 -37.26 -23.60 -38.55
CA ILE A 9 -37.01 -22.16 -38.61
C ILE A 9 -37.34 -21.50 -37.26
N LEU A 10 -38.47 -21.86 -36.63
CA LEU A 10 -38.82 -21.36 -35.30
C LEU A 10 -37.81 -21.81 -34.23
N LEU A 11 -37.32 -23.04 -34.31
CA LEU A 11 -36.29 -23.56 -33.43
C LEU A 11 -34.98 -22.77 -33.61
N PHE A 12 -34.59 -22.51 -34.86
CA PHE A 12 -33.39 -21.74 -35.17
C PHE A 12 -33.48 -20.28 -34.71
N ILE A 13 -34.64 -19.64 -34.87
CA ILE A 13 -34.90 -18.28 -34.39
C ILE A 13 -34.91 -18.25 -32.85
N SER A 14 -35.51 -19.25 -32.20
CA SER A 14 -35.49 -19.39 -30.73
C SER A 14 -34.08 -19.58 -30.20
N LEU A 15 -33.30 -20.49 -30.79
CA LEU A 15 -31.89 -20.70 -30.46
C LEU A 15 -31.06 -19.44 -30.71
N SER A 16 -31.28 -18.75 -31.82
CA SER A 16 -30.58 -17.50 -32.13
C SER A 16 -30.92 -16.44 -31.09
N ASN A 17 -32.19 -16.23 -30.75
CA ASN A 17 -32.61 -15.28 -29.71
C ASN A 17 -32.07 -15.62 -28.32
N ILE A 18 -31.96 -16.91 -27.97
CA ILE A 18 -31.31 -17.34 -26.73
C ILE A 18 -29.82 -16.98 -26.75
N ILE A 19 -29.11 -17.24 -27.86
CA ILE A 19 -27.69 -16.88 -28.02
C ILE A 19 -27.51 -15.36 -27.98
N THR A 20 -28.37 -14.57 -28.61
CA THR A 20 -28.32 -13.11 -28.56
C THR A 20 -28.63 -12.59 -27.15
N HIS A 21 -29.62 -13.15 -26.46
CA HIS A 21 -29.92 -12.77 -25.08
C HIS A 21 -28.80 -13.15 -24.11
N VAL A 22 -28.16 -14.31 -24.26
CA VAL A 22 -26.98 -14.68 -23.47
C VAL A 22 -25.80 -13.74 -23.74
N LYS A 23 -25.59 -13.33 -25.00
CA LYS A 23 -24.58 -12.29 -25.34
C LYS A 23 -24.91 -10.91 -24.76
N ILE A 24 -26.18 -10.50 -24.76
CA ILE A 24 -26.63 -9.20 -24.25
C ILE A 24 -26.55 -9.17 -22.71
N ILE A 25 -26.84 -10.29 -22.03
CA ILE A 25 -26.74 -10.41 -20.56
C ILE A 25 -25.27 -10.45 -20.10
N ASN A 26 -24.37 -11.07 -20.86
CA ASN A 26 -22.97 -11.20 -20.47
C ASN A 26 -22.09 -9.98 -20.80
N GLY A 27 -22.59 -9.04 -21.60
CA GLY A 27 -21.80 -7.93 -22.13
C GLY A 27 -20.69 -8.42 -23.07
N GLU A 28 -20.26 -7.56 -23.99
CA GLU A 28 -19.08 -7.85 -24.80
C GLU A 28 -17.83 -7.67 -23.93
N VAL A 29 -17.11 -8.76 -23.64
CA VAL A 29 -15.82 -8.72 -22.93
C VAL A 29 -14.81 -8.00 -23.80
N LYS A 30 -14.29 -6.86 -23.33
CA LYS A 30 -13.34 -6.07 -24.08
C LYS A 30 -11.93 -6.49 -23.69
N TYR A 31 -11.09 -6.72 -24.70
CA TYR A 31 -9.68 -7.02 -24.50
C TYR A 31 -8.84 -5.80 -24.86
N GLY A 32 -7.96 -5.39 -23.95
CA GLY A 32 -7.10 -4.23 -24.10
C GLY A 32 -5.70 -4.50 -23.55
N ARG A 33 -4.76 -3.58 -23.80
CA ARG A 33 -3.42 -3.71 -23.23
C ARG A 33 -3.47 -3.45 -21.73
N PRO A 34 -2.69 -4.15 -20.90
CA PRO A 34 -2.69 -3.93 -19.46
C PRO A 34 -2.45 -2.45 -19.09
N GLU A 35 -1.44 -1.79 -19.68
CA GLU A 35 -1.14 -0.38 -19.42
C GLU A 35 -2.32 0.59 -19.60
N GLU A 36 -3.24 0.29 -20.51
CA GLU A 36 -4.43 1.11 -20.77
C GLU A 36 -5.44 1.02 -19.61
N MET A 37 -5.42 -0.07 -18.86
CA MET A 37 -6.32 -0.34 -17.72
C MET A 37 -5.89 0.35 -16.43
N ASN A 38 -4.65 0.86 -16.37
CA ASN A 38 -4.12 1.50 -15.16
C ASN A 38 -4.89 2.79 -14.78
N LYS A 39 -5.57 3.43 -15.76
CA LYS A 39 -6.41 4.62 -15.55
C LYS A 39 -7.59 4.36 -14.60
N ASP A 40 -8.06 3.11 -14.53
CA ASP A 40 -9.22 2.73 -13.71
C ASP A 40 -8.84 2.35 -12.26
N VAL A 41 -7.55 2.21 -11.97
CA VAL A 41 -7.03 1.74 -10.67
C VAL A 41 -6.25 2.82 -9.92
N SER A 42 -5.81 3.88 -10.60
CA SER A 42 -4.88 4.86 -10.02
C SER A 42 -5.56 5.95 -9.18
N GLY A 43 -5.79 5.67 -7.90
CA GLY A 43 -5.45 6.65 -6.87
C GLY A 43 -3.93 6.66 -6.72
N PHE A 44 -3.28 7.82 -6.64
CA PHE A 44 -1.86 7.86 -6.32
C PHE A 44 -1.64 7.24 -4.94
N PHE A 45 -1.03 6.06 -4.88
CA PHE A 45 -0.49 5.45 -3.66
C PHE A 45 1.03 5.49 -3.81
N GLY A 46 1.68 6.33 -3.03
CA GLY A 46 3.10 6.60 -3.16
C GLY A 46 3.56 7.61 -2.12
N PHE A 47 4.83 7.59 -1.78
CA PHE A 47 5.39 8.52 -0.80
C PHE A 47 5.62 9.89 -1.46
N LYS A 48 5.18 10.95 -0.77
CA LYS A 48 5.40 12.33 -1.20
C LYS A 48 6.35 13.02 -0.23
N CYS A 49 7.51 13.43 -0.72
CA CYS A 49 8.32 14.43 -0.03
C CYS A 49 8.02 15.79 -0.69
N ASN A 50 7.19 16.62 -0.04
CA ASN A 50 6.77 17.91 -0.59
C ASN A 50 7.62 19.07 -0.05
N PHE A 51 8.54 19.59 -0.88
CA PHE A 51 9.41 20.71 -0.54
C PHE A 51 8.97 22.06 -1.14
N SER A 52 7.72 22.18 -1.61
CA SER A 52 7.20 23.47 -2.12
C SER A 52 7.01 24.52 -1.01
N SER A 53 6.78 25.79 -1.41
CA SER A 53 6.49 26.91 -0.51
C SER A 53 5.21 26.76 0.33
N LYS A 54 4.32 25.83 -0.03
CA LYS A 54 3.13 25.42 0.73
C LYS A 54 3.32 24.09 1.49
N GLY A 55 4.52 23.50 1.42
CA GLY A 55 4.90 22.24 2.06
C GLY A 55 5.80 22.46 3.29
N VAL A 56 6.68 21.49 3.60
CA VAL A 56 7.47 21.39 4.86
C VAL A 56 8.33 22.63 5.19
N HIS A 57 8.48 23.56 4.25
CA HIS A 57 9.16 24.85 4.46
C HIS A 57 8.27 25.97 5.05
N SER A 58 6.98 25.77 5.27
CA SER A 58 6.09 26.73 5.95
C SER A 58 5.99 26.52 7.47
N LEU A 59 6.72 25.54 8.04
CA LEU A 59 6.79 25.35 9.49
C LEU A 59 7.74 26.40 10.09
N GLU A 60 7.22 27.29 10.93
CA GLU A 60 8.03 28.22 11.73
C GLU A 60 9.16 27.46 12.44
N PRO A 61 10.37 28.02 12.56
CA PRO A 61 11.50 27.35 13.20
C PRO A 61 11.24 27.20 14.69
N ASP A 62 11.06 25.97 15.14
CA ASP A 62 11.31 25.64 16.53
C ASP A 62 12.85 25.62 16.72
N LEU A 63 13.34 26.56 17.53
CA LEU A 63 14.76 26.88 17.68
C LEU A 63 15.58 25.78 18.36
N ALA A 64 14.93 24.70 18.83
CA ALA A 64 15.54 23.67 19.66
C ALA A 64 15.97 22.39 18.92
N GLU A 65 15.49 22.12 17.70
CA GLU A 65 15.74 20.83 17.03
C GLU A 65 16.70 20.91 15.83
N LYS A 66 17.55 19.89 15.70
CA LYS A 66 18.60 19.76 14.69
C LYS A 66 18.08 20.06 13.28
N ARG A 67 18.77 20.96 12.58
CA ARG A 67 18.37 21.70 11.35
C ARG A 67 18.27 20.87 10.04
N SER A 68 17.95 19.58 10.10
CA SER A 68 17.83 18.71 8.91
C SER A 68 16.54 17.90 8.94
N LEU A 69 15.67 18.11 7.96
CA LEU A 69 14.44 17.33 7.80
C LEU A 69 14.79 16.02 7.08
N VAL A 70 14.43 14.87 7.64
CA VAL A 70 14.66 13.56 6.98
C VAL A 70 13.33 13.02 6.45
N CYS A 71 13.22 12.86 5.12
CA CYS A 71 12.15 12.10 4.48
C CYS A 71 12.66 10.67 4.25
N SER A 72 12.38 9.76 5.18
CA SER A 72 12.83 8.36 5.10
C SER A 72 11.72 7.46 4.54
N ILE A 73 11.89 6.95 3.33
CA ILE A 73 10.92 6.09 2.65
C ILE A 73 11.37 4.63 2.73
N ASN A 74 10.56 3.77 3.34
CA ASN A 74 10.75 2.31 3.29
C ASN A 74 9.67 1.71 2.37
N SER A 75 10.02 1.40 1.12
CA SER A 75 9.05 0.86 0.15
C SER A 75 9.18 -0.65 0.00
N TYR A 76 8.07 -1.36 0.23
CA TYR A 76 7.86 -2.79 -0.06
C TYR A 76 6.95 -3.01 -1.28
N PHE A 77 6.65 -1.96 -2.04
CA PHE A 77 5.46 -1.93 -2.90
C PHE A 77 5.71 -2.34 -4.34
N ILE A 78 4.61 -2.73 -4.97
CA ILE A 78 4.50 -3.10 -6.38
C ILE A 78 4.33 -1.82 -7.19
N TYR A 79 5.35 -1.41 -7.95
CA TYR A 79 5.35 -0.20 -8.79
C TYR A 79 4.99 1.09 -8.03
N ASP A 80 5.56 1.24 -6.84
CA ASP A 80 5.40 2.43 -6.00
C ASP A 80 5.97 3.67 -6.69
N LYS A 81 5.29 4.80 -6.51
CA LYS A 81 5.75 6.11 -7.01
C LYS A 81 6.29 6.94 -5.86
N ILE A 82 7.59 7.19 -5.86
CA ILE A 82 8.21 8.16 -4.96
C ILE A 82 8.25 9.50 -5.66
N LYS A 83 7.57 10.50 -5.10
CA LYS A 83 7.45 11.83 -5.67
C LYS A 83 8.18 12.88 -4.82
N LEU A 84 9.11 13.58 -5.44
CA LEU A 84 9.73 14.80 -4.91
C LEU A 84 9.08 16.00 -5.57
N THR A 85 8.51 16.90 -4.76
CA THR A 85 8.06 18.22 -5.24
C THR A 85 9.13 19.24 -4.93
N ILE A 86 9.73 19.80 -5.98
CA ILE A 86 10.94 20.61 -5.95
C ILE A 86 10.59 22.05 -6.37
N PRO A 87 10.84 23.09 -5.56
CA PRO A 87 10.58 24.47 -5.96
C PRO A 87 11.33 24.85 -7.24
N LYS A 88 10.68 25.59 -8.15
CA LYS A 88 11.37 26.17 -9.30
C LYS A 88 12.39 27.22 -8.86
N LYS A 89 13.52 27.28 -9.55
CA LYS A 89 14.55 28.32 -9.31
C LYS A 89 14.00 29.67 -9.78
N VAL A 90 13.52 30.49 -8.85
CA VAL A 90 13.24 31.91 -9.09
C VAL A 90 14.51 32.76 -8.95
N SER A 91 14.56 33.93 -9.59
CA SER A 91 15.70 34.86 -9.45
C SER A 91 15.94 35.20 -7.96
N GLY A 92 17.17 34.98 -7.48
CA GLY A 92 17.54 35.10 -6.06
C GLY A 92 17.34 33.84 -5.20
N SER A 93 16.73 32.78 -5.73
CA SER A 93 16.69 31.46 -5.09
C SER A 93 18.03 30.75 -5.22
N LYS A 94 18.52 30.18 -4.12
CA LYS A 94 19.75 29.39 -4.07
C LYS A 94 19.49 27.90 -3.78
N PHE A 95 18.26 27.46 -4.04
CA PHE A 95 17.83 26.07 -3.88
C PHE A 95 18.64 25.12 -4.80
N LYS A 96 19.08 23.99 -4.25
CA LYS A 96 19.83 22.93 -4.95
C LYS A 96 19.28 21.56 -4.60
N LEU A 97 18.97 20.75 -5.62
CA LEU A 97 18.83 19.30 -5.47
C LEU A 97 20.21 18.68 -5.62
N LEU A 98 20.59 17.78 -4.72
CA LEU A 98 21.89 17.10 -4.75
C LEU A 98 21.70 15.58 -4.62
N PRO A 99 22.21 14.76 -5.56
CA PRO A 99 22.84 15.19 -6.80
C PRO A 99 21.86 15.96 -7.69
N GLU A 100 22.37 16.84 -8.56
CA GLU A 100 21.54 17.72 -9.40
C GLU A 100 20.52 16.93 -10.24
N LYS A 101 20.91 15.71 -10.62
CA LYS A 101 20.10 14.77 -11.39
C LYS A 101 19.44 13.67 -10.56
N CYS A 102 19.23 13.84 -9.25
CA CYS A 102 18.37 12.90 -8.53
C CYS A 102 17.00 12.79 -9.26
N PHE A 103 16.47 11.62 -9.64
CA PHE A 103 16.84 10.24 -9.29
C PHE A 103 17.79 9.48 -10.25
N GLU A 104 18.27 10.08 -11.33
CA GLU A 104 19.25 9.44 -12.25
C GLU A 104 20.61 9.21 -11.56
N THR A 105 21.06 10.21 -10.79
CA THR A 105 22.26 10.13 -9.96
C THR A 105 21.86 10.35 -8.51
N VAL A 106 22.34 9.48 -7.63
CA VAL A 106 22.00 9.47 -6.21
C VAL A 106 23.24 9.26 -5.36
N TYR A 107 23.14 9.55 -4.06
CA TYR A 107 24.19 9.17 -3.12
C TYR A 107 23.93 7.78 -2.55
N THR A 108 24.98 6.97 -2.39
CA THR A 108 24.93 5.74 -1.57
C THR A 108 25.41 5.98 -0.14
N ASN A 109 26.11 7.09 0.07
CA ASN A 109 26.50 7.61 1.37
C ASN A 109 26.50 9.14 1.27
N TYR A 110 25.54 9.78 1.92
CA TYR A 110 25.37 11.24 1.85
C TYR A 110 26.48 12.01 2.58
N GLU A 111 27.14 11.40 3.58
CA GLU A 111 28.25 12.02 4.32
C GLU A 111 29.51 12.11 3.45
N LYS A 112 29.80 11.04 2.71
CA LYS A 112 30.91 10.98 1.76
C LYS A 112 30.59 11.63 0.41
N LYS A 113 29.33 12.02 0.19
CA LYS A 113 28.80 12.60 -1.06
C LYS A 113 29.23 11.81 -2.31
N THR A 114 29.19 10.48 -2.20
CA THR A 114 29.58 9.60 -3.31
C THR A 114 28.44 9.47 -4.29
N GLU A 115 28.52 10.19 -5.41
CA GLU A 115 27.54 10.14 -6.49
C GLU A 115 27.66 8.83 -7.28
N VAL A 116 26.52 8.17 -7.49
CA VAL A 116 26.42 6.91 -8.22
C VAL A 116 25.20 6.99 -9.13
N ASN A 117 25.35 6.55 -10.39
CA ASN A 117 24.20 6.37 -11.27
C ASN A 117 23.29 5.28 -10.67
N ILE A 118 21.99 5.55 -10.60
CA ILE A 118 21.01 4.66 -9.97
C ILE A 118 20.98 3.25 -10.60
N ASP A 119 21.34 3.10 -11.87
CA ASP A 119 21.51 1.81 -12.56
C ASP A 119 22.50 0.88 -11.84
N ASN A 120 23.54 1.47 -11.22
CA ASN A 120 24.59 0.71 -10.54
C ASN A 120 24.18 0.21 -9.15
N LEU A 121 23.01 0.61 -8.64
CA LEU A 121 22.54 0.18 -7.32
C LEU A 121 21.92 -1.23 -7.35
N GLY A 122 21.64 -1.75 -8.55
CA GLY A 122 20.98 -3.03 -8.73
C GLY A 122 19.46 -2.96 -8.54
N LEU A 123 18.87 -1.79 -8.81
CA LEU A 123 17.42 -1.69 -9.00
C LEU A 123 17.03 -2.44 -10.28
N VAL A 124 15.99 -3.25 -10.16
CA VAL A 124 15.40 -4.00 -11.26
C VAL A 124 14.20 -3.21 -11.76
N GLU A 125 14.23 -2.80 -13.03
CA GLU A 125 13.14 -2.08 -13.72
C GLU A 125 12.59 -0.87 -12.94
N TYR A 126 12.96 0.33 -13.37
CA TYR A 126 12.46 1.57 -12.79
C TYR A 126 12.18 2.60 -13.90
N GLU A 127 11.31 3.57 -13.61
CA GLU A 127 10.97 4.67 -14.52
C GLU A 127 11.08 6.00 -13.76
N VAL A 128 11.89 6.93 -14.27
CA VAL A 128 11.97 8.30 -13.75
C VAL A 128 11.18 9.23 -14.67
N LYS A 129 10.28 10.01 -14.10
CA LYS A 129 9.53 11.07 -14.78
C LYS A 129 9.80 12.41 -14.11
N GLU A 130 9.86 13.44 -14.92
CA GLU A 130 9.89 14.82 -14.47
C GLU A 130 8.70 15.55 -15.09
N ASP A 131 7.88 16.17 -14.24
CA ASP A 131 6.76 17.01 -14.64
C ASP A 131 7.06 18.45 -14.22
N ASP A 132 7.29 19.30 -15.22
CA ASP A 132 7.60 20.72 -15.03
C ASP A 132 6.45 21.66 -15.42
N THR A 133 5.23 21.12 -15.55
CA THR A 133 4.07 21.90 -16.01
C THR A 133 3.56 22.92 -14.99
N ASN A 134 3.82 22.71 -13.70
CA ASN A 134 3.41 23.63 -12.65
C ASN A 134 4.30 24.90 -12.61
N ALA A 135 3.71 26.06 -12.33
CA ALA A 135 4.43 27.34 -12.32
C ALA A 135 5.38 27.50 -11.11
N ASP A 136 5.09 26.84 -9.99
CA ASP A 136 5.77 27.06 -8.71
C ASP A 136 6.80 25.98 -8.39
N PHE A 137 6.65 24.77 -8.95
CA PHE A 137 7.47 23.61 -8.63
C PHE A 137 7.61 22.64 -9.81
N THR A 138 8.64 21.81 -9.75
CA THR A 138 8.89 20.65 -10.60
C THR A 138 8.61 19.39 -9.78
N GLU A 139 7.98 18.39 -10.38
CA GLU A 139 7.75 17.09 -9.73
C GLU A 139 8.66 16.04 -10.35
N LYS A 140 9.54 15.44 -9.54
CA LYS A 140 10.33 14.27 -9.95
C LYS A 140 9.73 13.02 -9.34
N ILE A 141 9.42 12.04 -10.16
CA ILE A 141 8.76 10.81 -9.76
C ILE A 141 9.63 9.63 -10.19
N ILE A 142 10.02 8.77 -9.26
CA ILE A 142 10.58 7.45 -9.59
C ILE A 142 9.53 6.38 -9.30
N THR A 143 9.30 5.50 -10.28
CA THR A 143 8.47 4.31 -10.17
C THR A 143 9.37 3.09 -10.11
N ILE A 144 9.25 2.24 -9.08
CA ILE A 144 10.19 1.13 -8.84
C ILE A 144 9.44 -0.20 -8.86
N SER A 145 9.91 -1.18 -9.65
CA SER A 145 9.29 -2.51 -9.69
C SER A 145 9.50 -3.30 -8.38
N PRO A 146 8.64 -4.30 -8.09
CA PRO A 146 8.82 -5.17 -6.91
C PRO A 146 9.91 -6.24 -7.10
N PHE A 147 10.61 -6.30 -8.24
CA PHE A 147 11.45 -7.44 -8.63
C PHE A 147 12.90 -7.38 -8.12
N ASN A 148 13.20 -6.46 -7.20
CA ASN A 148 14.52 -6.32 -6.61
C ASN A 148 14.91 -7.57 -5.81
N THR A 149 16.11 -8.08 -6.03
CA THR A 149 16.62 -9.30 -5.35
C THR A 149 17.28 -9.01 -4.00
N LYS A 150 17.57 -7.74 -3.70
CA LYS A 150 18.19 -7.24 -2.48
C LYS A 150 17.60 -5.88 -2.10
N ASN A 151 17.80 -5.50 -0.84
CA ASN A 151 17.49 -4.13 -0.39
C ASN A 151 18.46 -3.16 -1.08
N VAL A 152 17.95 -1.99 -1.46
CA VAL A 152 18.71 -0.91 -2.09
C VAL A 152 18.42 0.37 -1.34
N GLU A 153 19.47 1.04 -0.86
CA GLU A 153 19.36 2.32 -0.19
C GLU A 153 20.08 3.40 -1.00
N PHE A 154 19.44 4.55 -1.11
CA PHE A 154 20.03 5.74 -1.72
C PHE A 154 19.47 7.02 -1.15
N PHE A 155 20.19 8.12 -1.38
CA PHE A 155 19.91 9.41 -0.80
C PHE A 155 19.91 10.51 -1.85
N CYS A 156 19.02 11.48 -1.64
CA CYS A 156 19.06 12.79 -2.27
C CYS A 156 18.96 13.87 -1.21
N ILE A 157 19.39 15.08 -1.51
CA ILE A 157 19.38 16.21 -0.59
C ILE A 157 18.71 17.38 -1.29
N CYS A 158 17.69 17.95 -0.65
CA CYS A 158 17.13 19.23 -1.03
C CYS A 158 17.75 20.30 -0.13
N ASP A 159 18.68 21.07 -0.67
CA ASP A 159 19.42 22.10 0.05
C ASP A 159 18.87 23.50 -0.28
N ASN A 160 18.47 24.23 0.75
CA ASN A 160 18.00 25.61 0.66
C ASN A 160 18.79 26.55 1.60
N THR A 161 19.91 26.10 2.17
CA THR A 161 20.67 26.79 3.24
C THR A 161 21.17 28.18 2.88
N GLU A 162 21.49 28.41 1.61
CA GLU A 162 22.03 29.71 1.18
C GLU A 162 20.96 30.82 1.10
N LYS A 163 19.66 30.51 1.31
CA LYS A 163 18.58 31.50 1.40
C LYS A 163 18.49 32.07 2.82
N VAL A 164 18.84 33.34 2.98
CA VAL A 164 18.61 34.09 4.23
C VAL A 164 17.33 34.91 4.07
N VAL A 165 16.29 34.58 4.82
CA VAL A 165 15.11 35.44 4.96
C VAL A 165 15.09 35.96 6.39
N SER A 166 15.20 37.27 6.58
CA SER A 166 15.06 37.90 7.90
C SER A 166 15.94 37.27 9.00
N ASN A 167 17.24 37.08 8.74
CA ASN A 167 18.23 36.46 9.64
C ASN A 167 18.04 34.98 9.97
N ILE A 168 17.20 34.26 9.23
CA ILE A 168 17.01 32.80 9.35
C ILE A 168 17.71 32.13 8.15
N GLU A 169 18.71 31.28 8.43
CA GLU A 169 19.35 30.41 7.42
C GLU A 169 18.35 29.38 6.90
N GLY A 170 18.37 29.11 5.59
CA GLY A 170 17.50 28.10 5.00
C GLY A 170 17.81 26.68 5.49
N ARG A 171 16.91 25.72 5.19
CA ARG A 171 16.99 24.34 5.69
C ARG A 171 17.58 23.39 4.65
N VAL A 172 18.23 22.32 5.14
CA VAL A 172 18.53 21.12 4.35
C VAL A 172 17.48 20.05 4.65
N ALA A 173 17.00 19.36 3.63
CA ALA A 173 16.26 18.13 3.79
C ALA A 173 17.00 16.95 3.15
N LEU A 174 17.19 15.88 3.91
CA LEU A 174 17.71 14.61 3.43
C LEU A 174 16.52 13.74 3.02
N VAL A 175 16.51 13.31 1.77
CA VAL A 175 15.62 12.27 1.27
C VAL A 175 16.39 10.96 1.35
N GLN A 176 16.00 10.07 2.25
CA GLN A 176 16.53 8.73 2.38
C GLN A 176 15.51 7.76 1.80
N ILE A 177 15.89 6.98 0.80
CA ILE A 177 15.01 5.98 0.18
C ILE A 177 15.64 4.62 0.37
N ASN A 178 14.88 3.75 1.02
CA ASN A 178 15.19 2.35 1.21
C ASN A 178 14.15 1.52 0.45
N VAL A 179 14.57 0.97 -0.67
CA VAL A 179 13.80 0.03 -1.49
C VAL A 179 14.07 -1.36 -0.95
N LEU A 180 13.06 -1.97 -0.35
CA LEU A 180 13.22 -3.26 0.29
C LEU A 180 12.90 -4.38 -0.69
N LYS A 181 13.64 -5.49 -0.58
CA LYS A 181 13.34 -6.73 -1.29
C LYS A 181 11.92 -7.15 -0.93
N TYR A 182 11.13 -7.52 -1.93
CA TYR A 182 9.78 -8.03 -1.69
C TYR A 182 9.86 -9.30 -0.81
N PRO A 183 9.13 -9.36 0.32
CA PRO A 183 9.33 -10.40 1.32
C PRO A 183 8.57 -11.71 1.00
N TYR A 184 7.64 -11.68 0.05
CA TYR A 184 6.80 -12.83 -0.32
C TYR A 184 7.18 -13.42 -1.68
N ASN A 185 6.64 -14.60 -1.98
CA ASN A 185 6.85 -15.25 -3.26
C ASN A 185 6.23 -14.46 -4.41
N ILE A 186 6.98 -14.37 -5.52
CA ILE A 186 6.54 -13.81 -6.79
C ILE A 186 6.40 -14.99 -7.75
N THR A 187 5.17 -15.31 -8.15
CA THR A 187 4.89 -16.29 -9.20
C THR A 187 4.68 -15.56 -10.52
N SER A 188 5.37 -15.99 -11.58
CA SER A 188 5.19 -15.39 -12.89
C SER A 188 4.61 -16.37 -13.90
N ILE A 189 3.66 -15.87 -14.68
CA ILE A 189 2.99 -16.57 -15.76
C ILE A 189 3.26 -15.76 -17.03
N ASN A 190 4.08 -16.29 -17.93
CA ASN A 190 4.40 -15.61 -19.18
C ASN A 190 3.66 -16.24 -20.36
N LEU A 191 2.68 -15.50 -20.89
CA LEU A 191 1.91 -15.88 -22.07
C LEU A 191 2.29 -15.05 -23.32
N THR A 192 3.29 -14.16 -23.22
CA THR A 192 3.81 -13.38 -24.34
C THR A 192 4.95 -14.10 -25.06
N LYS A 193 5.42 -13.52 -26.17
CA LYS A 193 6.63 -13.97 -26.89
C LYS A 193 7.91 -13.35 -26.30
N GLU A 194 7.76 -12.34 -25.43
CA GLU A 194 8.88 -11.63 -24.82
C GLU A 194 9.44 -12.44 -23.65
N THR A 195 10.73 -12.29 -23.40
CA THR A 195 11.37 -12.83 -22.18
C THR A 195 11.69 -11.67 -21.25
N TYR A 196 11.46 -11.87 -19.96
CA TYR A 196 11.74 -10.88 -18.92
C TYR A 196 12.85 -11.44 -18.02
N PRO A 197 14.13 -11.12 -18.27
CA PRO A 197 15.26 -11.80 -17.60
C PRO A 197 15.26 -11.68 -16.07
N TYR A 198 14.61 -10.65 -15.54
CA TYR A 198 14.51 -10.35 -14.12
C TYR A 198 13.29 -10.97 -13.43
N ILE A 199 12.38 -11.60 -14.19
CA ILE A 199 11.23 -12.32 -13.66
C ILE A 199 11.41 -13.79 -14.06
N PRO A 200 11.69 -14.71 -13.12
CA PRO A 200 11.85 -16.12 -13.45
C PRO A 200 10.54 -16.64 -14.03
N ASN A 201 10.55 -17.10 -15.28
CA ASN A 201 9.36 -17.65 -15.95
C ASN A 201 8.99 -19.00 -15.34
N MET A 202 8.03 -19.01 -14.41
CA MET A 202 7.69 -20.22 -13.65
C MET A 202 6.60 -21.05 -14.36
N ILE A 203 5.67 -20.39 -15.03
CA ILE A 203 4.47 -21.00 -15.60
C ILE A 203 4.26 -20.47 -17.03
N ASN A 204 3.97 -21.38 -17.96
CA ASN A 204 3.72 -21.03 -19.36
C ASN A 204 2.43 -21.71 -19.87
N LYS A 205 2.12 -21.51 -21.16
CA LYS A 205 0.92 -22.05 -21.82
C LYS A 205 0.67 -23.54 -21.56
N THR A 206 1.72 -24.38 -21.46
CA THR A 206 1.57 -25.83 -21.27
C THR A 206 1.04 -26.22 -19.89
N SER A 207 1.08 -25.31 -18.91
CA SER A 207 0.55 -25.54 -17.57
C SER A 207 -0.96 -25.37 -17.48
N PHE A 208 -1.60 -24.79 -18.51
CA PHE A 208 -3.04 -24.58 -18.54
C PHE A 208 -3.75 -25.85 -19.04
N THR A 209 -4.70 -26.36 -18.26
CA THR A 209 -5.56 -27.47 -18.67
C THR A 209 -6.85 -26.89 -19.24
N LEU A 210 -7.16 -27.23 -20.50
CA LEU A 210 -8.31 -26.64 -21.22
C LEU A 210 -8.31 -25.10 -21.20
N ASN A 211 -7.12 -24.51 -21.36
CA ASN A 211 -6.87 -23.06 -21.30
C ASN A 211 -7.23 -22.41 -19.95
N LYS A 212 -7.34 -23.19 -18.87
CA LYS A 212 -7.58 -22.70 -17.51
C LYS A 212 -6.43 -23.06 -16.59
N PHE A 213 -6.08 -22.14 -15.70
CA PHE A 213 -5.12 -22.36 -14.63
C PHE A 213 -5.66 -21.74 -13.35
N SER A 214 -5.59 -22.49 -12.26
CA SER A 214 -6.03 -22.04 -10.95
C SER A 214 -4.89 -22.21 -9.96
N MET A 215 -4.69 -21.22 -9.10
CA MET A 215 -3.70 -21.29 -8.04
C MET A 215 -4.20 -20.66 -6.75
N VAL A 216 -3.75 -21.24 -5.65
CA VAL A 216 -4.00 -20.73 -4.30
C VAL A 216 -2.84 -19.81 -3.93
N LEU A 217 -3.14 -18.67 -3.31
CA LEU A 217 -2.14 -17.68 -2.91
C LEU A 217 -2.15 -17.48 -1.40
N ASN A 218 -0.98 -17.57 -0.78
CA ASN A 218 -0.82 -17.11 0.59
C ASN A 218 -0.84 -15.58 0.65
N GLU A 219 -1.04 -15.08 1.87
CA GLU A 219 -1.00 -13.67 2.18
C GLU A 219 0.23 -12.97 1.57
N GLY A 220 0.02 -11.87 0.86
CA GLY A 220 1.10 -11.06 0.30
C GLY A 220 1.84 -11.70 -0.89
N GLU A 221 1.52 -12.93 -1.29
CA GLU A 221 2.08 -13.49 -2.52
C GLU A 221 1.59 -12.70 -3.74
N LEU A 222 2.47 -12.60 -4.73
CA LEU A 222 2.28 -11.77 -5.92
C LEU A 222 2.28 -12.64 -7.17
N VAL A 223 1.29 -12.45 -8.02
CA VAL A 223 1.22 -13.09 -9.34
C VAL A 223 1.43 -12.04 -10.43
N VAL A 224 2.40 -12.28 -11.31
CA VAL A 224 2.64 -11.49 -12.51
C VAL A 224 2.13 -12.26 -13.72
N LEU A 225 1.06 -11.78 -14.34
CA LEU A 225 0.60 -12.28 -15.63
C LEU A 225 1.16 -11.37 -16.73
N ALA A 226 2.11 -11.87 -17.50
CA ALA A 226 2.57 -11.21 -18.72
C ALA A 226 1.67 -11.60 -19.90
N CYS A 227 0.95 -10.63 -20.44
CA CYS A 227 -0.03 -10.79 -21.50
C CYS A 227 -0.17 -9.51 -22.33
N GLU A 228 -0.25 -9.63 -23.66
CA GLU A 228 -0.45 -8.47 -24.55
C GLU A 228 -1.87 -7.90 -24.47
N LYS A 229 -2.88 -8.76 -24.23
CA LYS A 229 -4.29 -8.40 -24.22
C LYS A 229 -5.04 -9.12 -23.10
N ILE A 230 -5.42 -8.38 -22.07
CA ILE A 230 -6.22 -8.89 -20.95
C ILE A 230 -7.66 -8.41 -21.07
N ASP A 231 -8.60 -9.12 -20.43
CA ASP A 231 -9.98 -8.68 -20.34
C ASP A 231 -10.16 -7.46 -19.41
N ASP A 232 -11.18 -6.64 -19.66
CA ASP A 232 -11.44 -5.38 -18.96
C ASP A 232 -11.82 -5.53 -17.48
N LYS A 233 -12.16 -6.75 -17.06
CA LYS A 233 -12.46 -7.14 -15.67
C LYS A 233 -11.30 -7.87 -14.99
N CYS A 234 -10.15 -8.04 -15.66
CA CYS A 234 -9.00 -8.78 -15.15
C CYS A 234 -8.63 -8.35 -13.73
N PHE A 235 -8.83 -9.23 -12.76
CA PHE A 235 -8.69 -9.05 -11.31
C PHE A 235 -9.61 -8.01 -10.65
N LYS A 236 -10.39 -7.23 -11.41
CA LYS A 236 -11.29 -6.20 -10.88
C LYS A 236 -12.49 -6.86 -10.20
N LYS A 237 -12.89 -6.34 -9.03
CA LYS A 237 -14.15 -6.74 -8.39
C LYS A 237 -15.36 -6.11 -9.11
N PRO A 238 -16.53 -6.78 -9.12
CA PRO A 238 -17.77 -6.17 -9.57
C PRO A 238 -18.11 -4.93 -8.74
N LYS A 239 -18.64 -3.88 -9.38
CA LYS A 239 -18.98 -2.60 -8.72
C LYS A 239 -20.00 -2.72 -7.57
N ASP A 240 -20.77 -3.82 -7.54
CA ASP A 240 -21.86 -4.03 -6.57
C ASP A 240 -21.42 -4.73 -5.27
N SER A 241 -20.13 -5.03 -5.07
CA SER A 241 -19.68 -5.57 -3.79
C SER A 241 -19.60 -4.45 -2.75
N SER A 242 -20.54 -4.42 -1.80
CA SER A 242 -20.62 -3.46 -0.67
C SER A 242 -19.41 -3.44 0.26
N SER A 243 -18.44 -4.33 0.07
CA SER A 243 -17.17 -4.32 0.79
C SER A 243 -16.15 -3.47 0.04
N LEU A 244 -15.95 -2.23 0.52
CA LEU A 244 -14.85 -1.35 0.08
C LEU A 244 -13.50 -1.94 0.53
N TYR A 245 -13.03 -2.95 -0.19
CA TYR A 245 -11.63 -3.39 -0.13
C TYR A 245 -10.79 -2.38 -0.90
N LYS A 246 -10.31 -1.32 -0.24
CA LYS A 246 -9.34 -0.37 -0.83
C LYS A 246 -7.94 -0.97 -1.00
N SER A 247 -7.72 -2.26 -0.70
CA SER A 247 -6.38 -2.87 -0.67
C SER A 247 -6.15 -4.08 -1.56
N ASN A 248 -6.99 -4.36 -2.56
CA ASN A 248 -6.62 -5.33 -3.60
C ASN A 248 -5.61 -4.64 -4.54
N LYS A 249 -4.32 -4.72 -4.24
CA LYS A 249 -3.28 -4.10 -5.09
C LYS A 249 -3.21 -4.86 -6.41
N ILE A 250 -3.98 -4.37 -7.37
CA ILE A 250 -3.90 -4.74 -8.77
C ILE A 250 -3.05 -3.67 -9.44
N VAL A 251 -2.04 -4.06 -10.18
CA VAL A 251 -1.22 -3.12 -10.94
C VAL A 251 -1.19 -3.56 -12.39
N TYR A 252 -1.47 -2.64 -13.29
CA TYR A 252 -1.23 -2.85 -14.71
C TYR A 252 -0.07 -1.98 -15.18
N HIS A 253 0.98 -2.61 -15.70
CA HIS A 253 2.20 -1.93 -16.12
C HIS A 253 2.78 -2.62 -17.35
N LYS A 254 2.97 -1.89 -18.46
CA LYS A 254 3.40 -2.45 -19.75
C LYS A 254 2.48 -3.62 -20.16
N ASN A 255 3.06 -4.81 -20.32
CA ASN A 255 2.37 -6.07 -20.63
C ASN A 255 2.03 -6.89 -19.37
N PHE A 256 2.15 -6.33 -18.17
CA PHE A 256 1.89 -7.04 -16.92
C PHE A 256 0.54 -6.65 -16.33
N ALA A 257 -0.23 -7.68 -15.96
CA ALA A 257 -1.29 -7.59 -14.96
C ALA A 257 -0.77 -8.26 -13.68
N ILE A 258 -0.69 -7.49 -12.60
CA ILE A 258 -0.11 -7.94 -11.34
C ILE A 258 -1.20 -7.96 -10.29
N PHE A 259 -1.30 -9.08 -9.58
CA PHE A 259 -2.21 -9.26 -8.47
C PHE A 259 -1.41 -9.55 -7.20
N LYS A 260 -1.64 -8.76 -6.15
CA LYS A 260 -1.18 -9.06 -4.80
C LYS A 260 -2.31 -9.72 -4.02
N ALA A 261 -2.05 -10.89 -3.44
CA ALA A 261 -2.95 -11.47 -2.45
C ALA A 261 -3.07 -10.53 -1.24
N PRO A 262 -4.30 -10.16 -0.83
CA PRO A 262 -4.51 -9.20 0.25
C PRO A 262 -4.02 -9.75 1.60
N SER A 263 -3.64 -8.84 2.50
CA SER A 263 -3.17 -9.22 3.85
C SER A 263 -4.30 -9.79 4.73
N TYR A 264 -5.54 -9.51 4.34
CA TYR A 264 -6.75 -9.97 5.01
C TYR A 264 -7.83 -10.34 4.00
N VAL A 265 -8.38 -11.53 4.17
CA VAL A 265 -9.46 -12.10 3.37
C VAL A 265 -10.60 -12.40 4.35
N LYS A 266 -11.82 -11.90 4.10
CA LYS A 266 -12.98 -12.14 5.00
C LYS A 266 -13.74 -13.44 4.72
N SER A 267 -13.61 -14.00 3.52
CA SER A 267 -14.32 -15.23 3.11
C SER A 267 -13.55 -16.04 2.08
N GLU A 268 -13.85 -17.33 1.99
CA GLU A 268 -13.22 -18.26 1.03
C GLU A 268 -13.55 -17.93 -0.44
N ASP A 269 -14.63 -17.17 -0.71
CA ASP A 269 -15.11 -16.83 -2.06
C ASP A 269 -14.40 -15.62 -2.71
N VAL A 270 -13.27 -15.15 -2.17
CA VAL A 270 -12.54 -14.01 -2.74
C VAL A 270 -11.66 -14.46 -3.91
N THR A 271 -12.26 -15.00 -4.98
CA THR A 271 -11.52 -15.34 -6.19
C THR A 271 -11.30 -14.12 -7.08
N ALA A 272 -10.08 -13.95 -7.60
CA ALA A 272 -9.77 -12.97 -8.63
C ALA A 272 -9.49 -13.70 -9.95
N GLU A 273 -10.10 -13.26 -11.04
CA GLU A 273 -9.94 -13.90 -12.34
C GLU A 273 -9.38 -12.92 -13.37
N CYS A 274 -8.54 -13.42 -14.26
CA CYS A 274 -8.05 -12.66 -15.41
C CYS A 274 -7.93 -13.56 -16.63
N SER A 275 -8.44 -13.08 -17.76
CA SER A 275 -8.38 -13.75 -19.05
C SER A 275 -7.39 -13.02 -19.96
N CYS A 276 -6.48 -13.79 -20.55
CA CYS A 276 -5.47 -13.35 -21.49
C CYS A 276 -5.81 -13.89 -22.88
N ASN A 277 -5.90 -13.02 -23.88
CA ASN A 277 -6.09 -13.42 -25.28
C ASN A 277 -4.72 -13.53 -25.97
N VAL A 278 -4.40 -14.74 -26.44
CA VAL A 278 -3.16 -15.04 -27.17
C VAL A 278 -3.49 -15.78 -28.45
N ASP A 279 -3.19 -15.17 -29.60
CA ASP A 279 -3.41 -15.76 -30.92
C ASP A 279 -4.83 -16.36 -31.07
N ASP A 280 -5.85 -15.58 -30.70
CA ASP A 280 -7.29 -15.94 -30.68
C ASP A 280 -7.70 -17.05 -29.69
N THR A 281 -6.78 -17.50 -28.83
CA THR A 281 -7.06 -18.41 -27.72
C THR A 281 -7.16 -17.63 -26.40
N ILE A 282 -8.23 -17.87 -25.66
CA ILE A 282 -8.43 -17.24 -24.34
C ILE A 282 -7.91 -18.19 -23.25
N TYR A 283 -6.92 -17.73 -22.51
CA TYR A 283 -6.38 -18.38 -21.31
C TYR A 283 -6.93 -17.69 -20.07
N THR A 284 -7.57 -18.43 -19.17
CA THR A 284 -8.13 -17.88 -17.92
C THR A 284 -7.30 -18.32 -16.73
N LEU A 285 -6.90 -17.33 -15.93
CA LEU A 285 -6.21 -17.47 -14.67
C LEU A 285 -7.19 -17.16 -13.53
N THR A 286 -7.37 -18.12 -12.62
CA THR A 286 -8.16 -17.93 -11.40
C THR A 286 -7.22 -17.98 -10.19
N LEU A 287 -7.24 -16.92 -9.38
CA LEU A 287 -6.43 -16.77 -8.18
C LEU A 287 -7.33 -16.85 -6.96
N SER A 288 -6.98 -17.72 -6.02
CA SER A 288 -7.73 -17.94 -4.78
C SER A 288 -6.83 -17.65 -3.57
N PRO A 289 -6.84 -16.43 -3.02
CA PRO A 289 -6.19 -16.12 -1.76
C PRO A 289 -6.69 -17.04 -0.64
N VAL A 290 -5.77 -17.53 0.20
CA VAL A 290 -6.12 -18.36 1.36
C VAL A 290 -6.86 -17.52 2.38
N TYR A 291 -8.03 -18.00 2.79
CA TYR A 291 -8.72 -17.47 3.96
C TYR A 291 -8.04 -17.95 5.24
N ASN A 292 -7.48 -17.02 6.01
CA ASN A 292 -6.97 -17.28 7.34
C ASN A 292 -7.65 -16.31 8.32
N LYS A 293 -8.44 -16.85 9.24
CA LYS A 293 -9.02 -16.05 10.32
C LYS A 293 -7.89 -15.49 11.19
N LYS A 294 -7.75 -14.17 11.20
CA LYS A 294 -6.77 -13.44 12.01
C LYS A 294 -7.46 -12.69 13.15
N VAL A 295 -6.79 -12.64 14.29
CA VAL A 295 -7.16 -11.75 15.39
C VAL A 295 -6.85 -10.31 15.00
N VAL A 296 -7.73 -9.39 15.36
CA VAL A 296 -7.56 -7.95 15.20
C VAL A 296 -7.06 -7.37 16.52
N HIS A 297 -5.82 -6.92 16.55
CA HIS A 297 -5.21 -6.21 17.68
C HIS A 297 -5.84 -4.83 17.80
N GLY A 298 -6.79 -4.68 18.71
CA GLY A 298 -7.71 -3.56 18.60
C GLY A 298 -8.73 -3.48 19.71
N CYS A 299 -9.68 -2.58 19.50
CA CYS A 299 -10.74 -2.27 20.45
C CYS A 299 -12.10 -2.44 19.77
N ASN A 300 -12.88 -3.41 20.23
CA ASN A 300 -14.26 -3.56 19.84
C ASN A 300 -15.16 -2.78 20.81
N PHE A 301 -15.69 -1.64 20.38
CA PHE A 301 -16.63 -0.85 21.17
C PHE A 301 -18.10 -1.18 20.92
N SER A 302 -18.37 -2.07 19.96
CA SER A 302 -19.73 -2.52 19.64
C SER A 302 -20.11 -3.75 20.44
N SER A 303 -21.41 -4.00 20.61
CA SER A 303 -21.95 -5.20 21.26
C SER A 303 -21.78 -6.50 20.45
N ASP A 304 -21.46 -6.40 19.15
CA ASP A 304 -21.18 -7.56 18.30
C ASP A 304 -19.74 -8.04 18.49
N VAL A 305 -19.58 -9.22 19.11
CA VAL A 305 -18.30 -9.91 19.33
C VAL A 305 -18.03 -11.04 18.35
N THR A 306 -18.97 -11.34 17.46
CA THR A 306 -18.94 -12.58 16.66
C THR A 306 -18.36 -12.39 15.27
N THR A 307 -18.54 -11.19 14.69
CA THR A 307 -18.10 -10.91 13.32
C THR A 307 -16.58 -10.79 13.21
N TYR A 308 -15.93 -10.19 14.20
CA TYR A 308 -14.48 -9.97 14.22
C TYR A 308 -13.91 -10.34 15.59
N ASP A 309 -12.78 -11.03 15.58
CA ASP A 309 -12.08 -11.45 16.80
C ASP A 309 -11.09 -10.36 17.23
N PHE A 310 -11.55 -9.45 18.10
CA PHE A 310 -10.74 -8.35 18.62
C PHE A 310 -10.05 -8.72 19.94
N THR A 311 -8.82 -8.27 20.14
CA THR A 311 -8.08 -8.52 21.39
C THR A 311 -8.72 -7.87 22.63
N ASN A 312 -9.42 -6.75 22.46
CA ASN A 312 -10.12 -6.05 23.54
C ASN A 312 -11.57 -5.79 23.14
N HIS A 313 -12.46 -5.92 24.11
CA HIS A 313 -13.89 -5.68 23.93
C HIS A 313 -14.43 -4.85 25.09
N ILE A 314 -15.08 -3.73 24.76
CA ILE A 314 -15.69 -2.81 25.71
C ILE A 314 -16.98 -2.27 25.08
N ASP A 315 -18.12 -2.87 25.39
CA ASP A 315 -19.40 -2.39 24.87
C ASP A 315 -19.71 -0.96 25.38
N ILE A 316 -19.66 0.03 24.49
CA ILE A 316 -19.91 1.43 24.84
C ILE A 316 -21.39 1.67 25.21
N ASP A 317 -22.30 0.79 24.77
CA ASP A 317 -23.72 0.92 25.11
C ASP A 317 -24.00 0.58 26.57
N ALA A 318 -23.19 -0.31 27.17
CA ALA A 318 -23.29 -0.71 28.57
C ALA A 318 -22.75 0.35 29.56
N LEU A 319 -22.16 1.44 29.08
CA LEU A 319 -21.59 2.49 29.91
C LEU A 319 -22.60 3.57 30.29
N ASP A 320 -22.31 4.32 31.36
CA ASP A 320 -23.10 5.48 31.77
C ASP A 320 -23.08 6.61 30.72
N ASP A 321 -24.09 7.48 30.77
CA ASP A 321 -24.14 8.68 29.96
C ASP A 321 -22.96 9.62 30.30
N ASN A 322 -22.28 10.13 29.27
CA ASN A 322 -21.03 10.90 29.36
C ASN A 322 -19.79 10.10 29.79
N ALA A 323 -19.84 8.76 29.77
CA ALA A 323 -18.66 7.95 30.02
C ALA A 323 -17.54 8.28 29.02
N GLN A 324 -16.32 8.40 29.56
CA GLN A 324 -15.08 8.54 28.82
C GLN A 324 -14.17 7.36 29.16
N ILE A 325 -13.88 6.52 28.17
CA ILE A 325 -13.04 5.33 28.34
C ILE A 325 -11.86 5.32 27.39
N THR A 326 -10.82 4.59 27.76
CA THR A 326 -9.63 4.38 26.93
C THR A 326 -9.33 2.89 26.84
N CYS A 327 -9.18 2.41 25.61
CA CYS A 327 -8.68 1.08 25.29
C CYS A 327 -7.27 1.23 24.73
N ASN A 328 -6.30 0.61 25.41
CA ASN A 328 -4.89 0.67 25.04
C ASN A 328 -4.47 -0.63 24.36
N VAL A 329 -3.80 -0.50 23.21
CA VAL A 329 -3.25 -1.62 22.44
C VAL A 329 -1.76 -1.39 22.28
N GLU A 330 -0.95 -2.30 22.83
CA GLU A 330 0.51 -2.24 22.70
C GLU A 330 1.02 -3.46 21.92
N LEU A 331 1.80 -3.20 20.89
CA LEU A 331 2.47 -4.21 20.05
C LEU A 331 3.98 -4.07 20.20
N THR A 332 4.66 -5.17 20.51
CA THR A 332 6.10 -5.17 20.87
C THR A 332 6.97 -6.10 20.01
N ASP A 333 6.43 -6.60 18.90
CA ASP A 333 7.15 -7.53 18.03
C ASP A 333 8.29 -6.87 17.25
N THR A 334 9.28 -7.69 16.86
CA THR A 334 10.42 -7.23 16.03
C THR A 334 10.04 -7.00 14.57
N ALA A 335 9.04 -7.72 14.09
CA ALA A 335 8.45 -7.61 12.77
C ALA A 335 6.98 -8.00 12.89
N TYR A 336 6.12 -7.25 12.24
CA TYR A 336 4.67 -7.37 12.36
C TYR A 336 4.08 -8.09 11.16
N ASN A 337 3.03 -8.87 11.42
CA ASN A 337 2.07 -9.36 10.43
C ASN A 337 0.66 -9.33 11.06
N HIS A 338 0.25 -8.14 11.49
CA HIS A 338 -0.91 -7.95 12.36
C HIS A 338 -2.03 -7.20 11.67
N LEU A 339 -3.26 -7.55 12.00
CA LEU A 339 -4.42 -6.69 11.78
C LEU A 339 -4.61 -5.82 13.00
N ILE A 340 -4.77 -4.52 12.79
CA ILE A 340 -4.93 -3.54 13.86
C ILE A 340 -6.19 -2.75 13.56
N GLY A 341 -7.07 -2.56 14.54
CA GLY A 341 -8.37 -1.97 14.21
C GLY A 341 -9.22 -1.51 15.37
N LEU A 342 -10.39 -0.99 15.04
CA LEU A 342 -11.45 -0.72 15.99
C LEU A 342 -12.82 -0.97 15.36
N SER A 343 -13.78 -1.40 16.19
CA SER A 343 -15.21 -1.44 15.85
C SER A 343 -15.94 -0.38 16.65
N CYS A 344 -16.80 0.40 16.01
CA CYS A 344 -17.54 1.49 16.64
C CYS A 344 -19.03 1.45 16.26
N PRO A 345 -19.97 1.43 17.23
CA PRO A 345 -21.41 1.54 17.00
C PRO A 345 -21.89 2.97 16.73
N GLY A 346 -20.98 3.89 16.41
CA GLY A 346 -21.23 5.30 16.20
C GLY A 346 -20.25 5.90 15.20
N GLU A 347 -19.82 7.15 15.43
CA GLU A 347 -18.91 7.86 14.54
C GLU A 347 -17.44 7.64 14.94
N ILE A 348 -16.59 7.43 13.94
CA ILE A 348 -15.14 7.32 14.12
C ILE A 348 -14.48 8.62 13.69
N SER A 349 -13.62 9.18 14.54
CA SER A 349 -12.87 10.40 14.28
C SER A 349 -11.37 10.25 14.61
N PRO A 350 -10.45 10.74 13.74
CA PRO A 350 -10.69 11.30 12.40
C PRO A 350 -11.08 10.19 11.40
N GLU A 351 -10.81 10.33 10.10
CA GLU A 351 -10.99 9.25 9.13
C GLU A 351 -9.98 8.11 9.35
N CYS A 352 -10.07 7.45 10.51
CA CYS A 352 -9.26 6.30 10.86
C CYS A 352 -9.46 5.19 9.84
N PHE A 353 -8.47 4.36 9.54
CA PHE A 353 -7.07 4.50 9.94
C PHE A 353 -6.23 5.32 8.95
N PHE A 354 -6.83 5.83 7.87
CA PHE A 354 -6.10 6.65 6.90
C PHE A 354 -5.54 7.92 7.56
N GLN A 355 -6.32 8.53 8.44
CA GLN A 355 -5.93 9.60 9.34
C GLN A 355 -5.97 9.12 10.79
N VAL A 356 -5.09 9.63 11.63
CA VAL A 356 -5.06 9.33 13.07
C VAL A 356 -4.71 10.59 13.85
N TYR A 357 -4.98 10.58 15.15
CA TYR A 357 -4.47 11.61 16.06
C TYR A 357 -3.06 11.25 16.53
N GLU A 358 -2.11 12.16 16.34
CA GLU A 358 -0.77 12.07 16.91
C GLU A 358 -0.83 12.26 18.44
N GLN A 359 -0.12 11.41 19.19
CA GLN A 359 -0.02 11.53 20.65
C GLN A 359 1.33 12.16 21.03
N GLU A 360 1.32 13.44 21.38
CA GLU A 360 2.53 14.18 21.82
C GLU A 360 2.77 14.07 23.34
N SER A 361 1.76 13.69 24.12
CA SER A 361 1.83 13.50 25.57
C SER A 361 0.85 12.39 26.01
N PRO A 362 1.00 11.82 27.23
CA PRO A 362 0.06 10.84 27.77
C PRO A 362 -1.35 11.40 28.05
N ASP A 363 -1.57 12.71 27.89
CA ASP A 363 -2.89 13.32 28.10
C ASP A 363 -3.85 13.10 26.91
N LEU A 364 -5.11 12.88 27.26
CA LEU A 364 -6.24 12.42 26.43
C LEU A 364 -6.72 13.36 25.32
N VAL A 365 -6.04 14.49 25.08
CA VAL A 365 -6.51 15.48 24.11
C VAL A 365 -5.85 15.24 22.75
N PRO A 366 -6.63 14.94 21.70
CA PRO A 366 -6.10 14.81 20.36
C PRO A 366 -5.56 16.18 19.91
N SER A 367 -4.24 16.30 19.75
CA SER A 367 -3.61 17.58 19.43
C SER A 367 -3.57 17.84 17.92
N LYS A 368 -3.37 16.80 17.10
CA LYS A 368 -3.13 16.96 15.65
C LYS A 368 -3.52 15.74 14.81
N ILE A 369 -4.19 15.97 13.68
CA ILE A 369 -4.49 14.93 12.69
C ILE A 369 -3.28 14.74 11.77
N VAL A 370 -2.85 13.50 11.62
CA VAL A 370 -1.76 13.08 10.73
C VAL A 370 -2.20 11.87 9.90
N TYR A 371 -1.55 11.63 8.75
CA TYR A 371 -1.75 10.40 7.98
C TYR A 371 -1.00 9.24 8.65
N LEU A 372 -1.62 8.06 8.73
CA LEU A 372 -1.00 6.92 9.43
C LEU A 372 0.29 6.46 8.76
N ASP A 373 0.36 6.44 7.42
CA ASP A 373 1.58 6.08 6.69
C ASP A 373 2.77 6.99 7.07
N ALA A 374 2.50 8.28 7.30
CA ALA A 374 3.50 9.24 7.76
C ALA A 374 3.89 9.02 9.22
N GLN A 375 2.91 8.70 10.09
CA GLN A 375 3.13 8.43 11.51
C GLN A 375 3.91 7.14 11.77
N LEU A 376 3.66 6.10 10.97
CA LEU A 376 4.40 4.83 11.02
C LEU A 376 5.72 4.91 10.26
N ASN A 377 5.85 5.86 9.34
CA ASN A 377 6.97 6.00 8.41
C ASN A 377 7.26 4.69 7.63
N ILE A 378 6.19 4.03 7.23
CA ILE A 378 6.18 2.84 6.38
C ILE A 378 5.14 3.04 5.29
N GLY A 379 5.37 2.42 4.15
CA GLY A 379 4.36 2.43 3.11
C GLY A 379 3.32 1.37 3.35
N ASN A 380 3.71 0.20 3.88
CA ASN A 380 3.03 -1.08 3.64
C ASN A 380 1.85 -1.30 4.58
N VAL A 381 0.91 -0.38 4.48
CA VAL A 381 -0.35 -0.38 5.20
C VAL A 381 -1.46 -0.69 4.21
N GLU A 382 -2.32 -1.63 4.57
CA GLU A 382 -3.53 -1.95 3.81
C GLU A 382 -4.74 -1.60 4.66
N TYR A 383 -5.64 -0.77 4.13
CA TYR A 383 -6.81 -0.28 4.85
C TYR A 383 -8.06 -1.06 4.46
N PHE A 384 -8.83 -1.48 5.47
CA PHE A 384 -10.07 -2.22 5.34
C PHE A 384 -11.17 -1.50 6.12
N GLU A 385 -12.34 -1.41 5.50
CA GLU A 385 -13.54 -0.88 6.14
C GLU A 385 -14.69 -1.87 5.96
N ASP A 386 -15.55 -1.95 6.96
CA ASP A 386 -16.79 -2.70 6.92
C ASP A 386 -17.90 -1.99 7.69
N ILE A 387 -19.13 -2.25 7.28
CA ILE A 387 -20.32 -1.81 8.01
C ILE A 387 -21.18 -3.04 8.27
N ASN A 388 -21.31 -3.41 9.54
CA ASN A 388 -22.15 -4.54 9.95
C ASN A 388 -23.18 -4.10 11.00
N ALA A 389 -24.47 -4.26 10.70
CA ALA A 389 -25.58 -3.95 11.62
C ALA A 389 -25.50 -2.54 12.26
N GLY A 390 -24.99 -1.55 11.52
CA GLY A 390 -24.79 -0.17 12.01
C GLY A 390 -23.46 0.09 12.72
N ASN A 391 -22.64 -0.95 12.95
CA ASN A 391 -21.28 -0.82 13.45
C ASN A 391 -20.31 -0.58 12.29
N THR A 392 -19.48 0.45 12.43
CA THR A 392 -18.37 0.71 11.50
C THR A 392 -17.12 0.02 12.04
N VAL A 393 -16.57 -0.91 11.25
CA VAL A 393 -15.32 -1.60 11.56
C VAL A 393 -14.23 -1.07 10.66
N LYS A 394 -13.16 -0.57 11.25
CA LYS A 394 -11.99 -0.10 10.51
C LYS A 394 -10.76 -0.87 10.95
N ILE A 395 -10.01 -1.38 9.98
CA ILE A 395 -8.83 -2.21 10.21
C ILE A 395 -7.74 -1.73 9.26
N PHE A 396 -6.49 -1.76 9.70
CA PHE A 396 -5.35 -1.75 8.81
C PHE A 396 -4.46 -2.97 9.06
N ALA A 397 -3.85 -3.49 8.01
CA ALA A 397 -2.82 -4.51 8.13
C ALA A 397 -1.43 -3.86 8.18
N LEU A 398 -0.61 -4.33 9.11
CA LEU A 398 0.77 -3.92 9.29
C LEU A 398 1.70 -5.10 9.02
N VAL A 399 2.52 -4.98 7.97
CA VAL A 399 3.50 -6.01 7.58
C VAL A 399 4.91 -5.42 7.55
N GLY A 400 5.83 -6.05 8.29
CA GLY A 400 7.24 -5.66 8.39
C GLY A 400 7.57 -4.95 9.70
N SER A 401 8.74 -4.32 9.77
CA SER A 401 9.20 -3.57 10.95
C SER A 401 8.98 -2.06 10.77
N ILE A 402 8.60 -1.36 11.84
CA ILE A 402 8.60 0.11 11.85
C ILE A 402 9.94 0.67 12.40
N PRO A 403 10.41 1.81 11.88
CA PRO A 403 11.73 2.35 12.23
C PRO A 403 11.80 2.94 13.64
N LYS A 404 10.71 3.54 14.13
CA LYS A 404 10.62 4.18 15.44
C LYS A 404 9.35 3.75 16.15
N THR A 405 9.44 3.60 17.47
CA THR A 405 8.27 3.39 18.30
C THR A 405 7.35 4.58 18.12
N THR A 406 6.08 4.32 17.86
CA THR A 406 5.11 5.35 17.50
C THR A 406 3.79 5.09 18.24
N SER A 407 3.11 6.17 18.58
CA SER A 407 1.81 6.14 19.22
C SER A 407 0.83 7.02 18.47
N PHE A 408 -0.42 6.59 18.43
CA PHE A 408 -1.51 7.34 17.81
C PHE A 408 -2.85 6.92 18.42
N SER A 409 -3.91 7.67 18.11
CA SER A 409 -5.24 7.38 18.62
C SER A 409 -6.35 7.61 17.61
N CYS A 410 -7.44 6.90 17.84
CA CYS A 410 -8.72 7.05 17.16
C CYS A 410 -9.83 7.18 18.20
N ILE A 411 -10.91 7.89 17.87
CA ILE A 411 -12.02 8.11 18.77
C ILE A 411 -13.26 7.46 18.18
N CYS A 412 -13.97 6.67 19.00
CA CYS A 412 -15.34 6.25 18.75
C CYS A 412 -16.28 7.12 19.58
N ARG A 413 -17.22 7.80 18.93
CA ARG A 413 -18.25 8.60 19.59
C ARG A 413 -19.62 8.02 19.31
N LYS A 414 -20.38 7.79 20.38
CA LYS A 414 -21.79 7.45 20.29
C LYS A 414 -22.56 8.37 21.21
N GLU A 415 -23.31 9.30 20.61
CA GLU A 415 -24.03 10.35 21.34
C GLU A 415 -23.09 11.14 22.29
N LYS A 416 -23.30 11.05 23.60
CA LYS A 416 -22.47 11.72 24.62
C LYS A 416 -21.30 10.87 25.13
N LYS A 417 -21.21 9.61 24.72
CA LYS A 417 -20.18 8.67 25.16
C LYS A 417 -18.98 8.74 24.23
N VAL A 418 -17.78 8.71 24.81
CA VAL A 418 -16.53 8.83 24.08
C VAL A 418 -15.58 7.71 24.47
N ALA A 419 -15.15 6.94 23.48
CA ALA A 419 -14.15 5.91 23.66
C ALA A 419 -12.89 6.21 22.83
N TYR A 420 -11.74 6.20 23.50
CA TYR A 420 -10.44 6.42 22.89
C TYR A 420 -9.77 5.07 22.65
N ALA A 421 -9.42 4.76 21.41
CA ALA A 421 -8.52 3.66 21.07
C ALA A 421 -7.12 4.22 20.90
N SER A 422 -6.22 3.89 21.83
CA SER A 422 -4.81 4.30 21.81
C SER A 422 -3.94 3.11 21.40
N PHE A 423 -3.12 3.33 20.38
CA PHE A 423 -2.23 2.33 19.82
C PHE A 423 -0.79 2.74 20.03
N LYS A 424 0.03 1.82 20.54
CA LYS A 424 1.48 1.97 20.66
C LYS A 424 2.15 0.79 19.96
N ILE A 425 2.98 1.09 18.97
CA ILE A 425 3.68 0.09 18.18
C ILE A 425 5.17 0.29 18.39
N ALA A 426 5.88 -0.72 18.89
CA ALA A 426 7.32 -0.65 19.14
C ALA A 426 8.13 -0.76 17.85
N SER A 427 9.30 -0.13 17.79
CA SER A 427 10.23 -0.36 16.67
C SER A 427 10.89 -1.74 16.75
N GLY A 428 11.16 -2.32 15.57
CA GLY A 428 11.86 -3.60 15.48
C GLY A 428 13.30 -3.57 16.03
N TYR A 429 13.90 -2.38 16.13
CA TYR A 429 15.28 -2.18 16.61
C TYR A 429 15.45 -2.50 18.11
N TYR A 430 14.42 -2.30 18.93
CA TYR A 430 14.49 -2.58 20.37
C TYR A 430 14.62 -4.08 20.68
N GLY A 431 13.97 -4.96 19.91
CA GLY A 431 14.10 -6.41 20.13
C GLY A 431 15.48 -6.96 19.74
N TYR A 432 16.17 -6.33 18.79
CA TYR A 432 17.55 -6.67 18.43
C TYR A 432 18.54 -6.27 19.54
N LEU A 433 18.42 -5.04 20.07
CA LEU A 433 19.24 -4.58 21.20
C LEU A 433 19.01 -5.40 22.47
N ALA A 434 17.76 -5.75 22.78
CA ALA A 434 17.44 -6.58 23.94
C ALA A 434 18.09 -7.97 23.86
N LYS A 435 18.08 -8.61 22.69
CA LYS A 435 18.75 -9.90 22.48
C LYS A 435 20.27 -9.81 22.64
N ILE A 436 20.90 -8.75 22.12
CA ILE A 436 22.35 -8.51 22.30
C ILE A 436 22.67 -8.29 23.78
N PHE A 437 21.84 -7.54 24.50
CA PHE A 437 22.06 -7.26 25.91
C PHE A 437 21.95 -8.54 26.76
N ILE A 438 20.95 -9.40 26.50
CA ILE A 438 20.81 -10.71 27.16
C ILE A 438 22.02 -11.59 26.86
N PHE A 439 22.48 -11.63 25.60
CA PHE A 439 23.64 -12.43 25.20
C PHE A 439 24.93 -11.94 25.89
N LEU A 440 25.13 -10.62 26.00
CA LEU A 440 26.23 -10.02 26.74
C LEU A 440 26.20 -10.36 28.24
N VAL A 441 25.02 -10.31 28.88
CA VAL A 441 24.86 -10.70 30.28
C VAL A 441 25.24 -12.17 30.49
N VAL A 442 24.80 -13.07 29.61
CA VAL A 442 25.16 -14.49 29.68
C VAL A 442 26.65 -14.70 29.48
N ILE A 443 27.29 -14.01 28.52
CA ILE A 443 28.74 -14.08 28.33
C ILE A 443 29.49 -13.59 29.57
N VAL A 444 29.08 -12.44 30.14
CA VAL A 444 29.72 -11.90 31.35
C VAL A 444 29.55 -12.85 32.53
N LEU A 445 28.39 -13.49 32.70
CA LEU A 445 28.14 -14.49 33.74
C LEU A 445 28.87 -15.82 33.52
N LEU A 446 29.31 -16.14 32.30
CA LEU A 446 30.11 -17.32 31.98
C LEU A 446 31.63 -17.06 32.05
N TYR A 447 32.04 -15.80 32.05
CA TYR A 447 33.44 -15.36 32.13
C TYR A 447 33.82 -14.73 33.49
N ILE A 448 32.86 -14.63 34.41
CA ILE A 448 33.06 -14.49 35.86
C ILE A 448 32.93 -15.88 36.47
#